data_AF-A0A1U9K800-F1
#
_entry.id   AF-A0A1U9K800-F1
#
_cell.length_a   1.000
_cell.length_b   1.000
_cell.length_c   1.000
_cell.angle_alpha   90.00
_cell.angle_beta   90.00
_cell.angle_gamma   90.00
#
_symmetry.space_group_name_H-M   'P 1'
#
loop_
_entity.id
_entity.type
_entity.pdbx_description
1 polymer ?
#
loop_
_entity_poly.entity_id
_entity_poly.type
_entity_poly.pdbx_seq_one_letter_code
_entity_poly.pdbx_strand_id
1 'polypeptide(L)'
;MNREDFLQHIADRLGRPRQTTPPARDVRGVPSFYREEPFGEGAVVDKVARFCEELSALGGHVDVVDHIGQTRHVLQRVVAESQVVVTWHRDVYGGWELDCLWESEKVYSDPAAPDFMDMAKKADIGITTVQYAVANTGTIVLFTTDKQPRSVSLLPAIHVALMKESQIVSRMGEVFEPLQRVQGRELPSSVHFITGPSRSSDIENDLSIGVHGPVAVRAIVVKGV
;
A
#
# COMPACT_ATOMS: atom_id res chain seq x y z
N MET A 1 38.15 -8.72 -15.73
CA MET A 1 38.21 -7.37 -15.16
C MET A 1 37.89 -7.50 -13.68
N ASN A 2 38.81 -7.16 -12.78
CA ASN A 2 38.55 -7.23 -11.34
C ASN A 2 37.80 -5.96 -10.88
N ARG A 3 37.25 -5.96 -9.65
CA ARG A 3 36.52 -4.81 -9.09
C ARG A 3 37.34 -3.52 -9.10
N GLU A 4 38.65 -3.61 -8.88
CA GLU A 4 39.51 -2.44 -8.82
C GLU A 4 39.70 -1.80 -10.18
N ASP A 5 40.01 -2.61 -11.20
CA ASP A 5 40.16 -2.16 -12.59
C ASP A 5 38.87 -1.50 -13.10
N PHE A 6 37.71 -2.10 -12.76
CA PHE A 6 36.41 -1.57 -13.14
C PHE A 6 36.14 -0.20 -12.50
N LEU A 7 36.38 -0.06 -11.20
CA LEU A 7 36.18 1.21 -10.48
C LEU A 7 37.19 2.28 -10.91
N GLN A 8 38.42 1.89 -11.23
CA GLN A 8 39.43 2.79 -11.78
C GLN A 8 39.02 3.29 -13.16
N HIS A 9 38.53 2.40 -14.04
CA HIS A 9 38.02 2.79 -15.35
C HIS A 9 36.88 3.83 -15.27
N ILE A 10 35.95 3.66 -14.32
CA ILE A 10 34.88 4.65 -14.08
C ILE A 10 35.48 5.99 -13.63
N ALA A 11 36.46 5.97 -12.72
CA ALA A 11 37.11 7.19 -12.22
C ALA A 11 37.82 7.95 -13.35
N ASP A 12 38.57 7.25 -14.19
CA ASP A 12 39.28 7.80 -15.36
C ASP A 12 38.29 8.43 -16.35
N ARG A 13 37.18 7.73 -16.65
CA ARG A 13 36.11 8.23 -17.53
C ARG A 13 35.42 9.48 -16.99
N LEU A 14 35.35 9.62 -15.67
CA LEU A 14 34.77 10.79 -14.99
C LEU A 14 35.78 11.91 -14.73
N GLY A 15 37.06 11.75 -15.11
CA GLY A 15 38.10 12.76 -14.92
C GLY A 15 38.39 13.07 -13.45
N ARG A 16 38.17 12.11 -12.54
CA ARG A 16 38.34 12.29 -11.09
C ARG A 16 39.13 11.13 -10.48
N PRO A 17 39.83 11.33 -9.36
CA PRO A 17 40.50 10.23 -8.67
C PRO A 17 39.51 9.19 -8.13
N ARG A 18 39.95 7.93 -8.06
CA ARG A 18 39.18 6.83 -7.48
C ARG A 18 38.88 7.11 -6.00
N GLN A 19 37.61 7.13 -5.63
CA GLN A 19 37.21 7.22 -4.23
C GLN A 19 37.50 5.89 -3.52
N THR A 20 38.42 5.93 -2.55
CA THR A 20 38.82 4.77 -1.75
C THR A 20 38.28 4.84 -0.31
N THR A 21 37.83 6.01 0.11
CA THR A 21 37.21 6.24 1.41
C THR A 21 35.72 6.51 1.23
N PRO A 22 34.86 5.91 2.07
CA PRO A 22 33.45 6.29 2.12
C PRO A 22 33.32 7.78 2.47
N PRO A 23 32.38 8.52 1.85
CA PRO A 23 32.11 9.89 2.24
C PRO A 23 31.63 9.95 3.69
N ALA A 24 31.95 11.04 4.40
CA ALA A 24 31.40 11.32 5.71
C ALA A 24 29.87 11.43 5.61
N ARG A 25 29.15 10.81 6.55
CA ARG A 25 27.69 10.90 6.68
C ARG A 25 27.36 11.69 7.94
N ASP A 26 27.36 13.01 7.83
CA ASP A 26 27.13 13.91 8.96
C ASP A 26 25.65 14.00 9.35
N VAL A 27 24.76 13.53 8.47
CA VAL A 27 23.31 13.53 8.68
C VAL A 27 22.79 12.09 8.68
N ARG A 28 22.02 11.75 9.72
CA ARG A 28 21.32 10.47 9.82
C ARG A 28 19.81 10.71 9.73
N GLY A 29 19.17 10.03 8.78
CA GLY A 29 17.72 10.12 8.55
C GLY A 29 17.34 11.26 7.60
N VAL A 30 16.05 11.60 7.62
CA VAL A 30 15.48 12.65 6.75
C VAL A 30 15.82 14.05 7.27
N PRO A 31 15.90 15.06 6.38
CA PRO A 31 16.02 16.47 6.76
C PRO A 31 14.94 16.91 7.77
N SER A 32 15.24 17.89 8.61
CA SER A 32 14.33 18.40 9.66
C SER A 32 13.02 18.91 9.08
N PHE A 33 13.05 19.69 8.00
CA PHE A 33 11.84 20.23 7.36
C PHE A 33 10.85 19.13 6.95
N TYR A 34 11.33 18.00 6.40
CA TYR A 34 10.45 16.89 6.01
C TYR A 34 9.86 16.15 7.23
N ARG A 35 10.56 16.19 8.37
CA ARG A 35 10.13 15.55 9.61
C ARG A 35 9.10 16.40 10.35
N GLU A 36 9.36 17.70 10.42
CA GLU A 36 8.59 18.67 11.20
C GLU A 36 7.38 19.18 10.40
N GLU A 37 7.52 19.29 9.08
CA GLU A 37 6.54 19.90 8.19
C GLU A 37 6.23 18.98 7.00
N PRO A 38 5.64 17.79 7.25
CA PRO A 38 5.43 16.79 6.22
C PRO A 38 4.51 17.25 5.08
N PHE A 39 3.74 18.32 5.28
CA PHE A 39 2.85 18.91 4.29
C PHE A 39 3.25 20.32 3.83
N GLY A 40 4.44 20.79 4.24
CA GLY A 40 4.91 22.16 4.02
C GLY A 40 4.73 23.08 5.23
N GLU A 41 5.46 24.20 5.20
CA GLU A 41 5.58 25.14 6.32
C GLU A 41 4.23 25.71 6.76
N GLY A 42 3.92 25.58 8.05
CA GLY A 42 2.67 26.07 8.67
C GLY A 42 1.39 25.32 8.29
N ALA A 43 1.47 24.21 7.56
CA ALA A 43 0.29 23.49 7.09
C ALA A 43 -0.35 22.63 8.20
N VAL A 44 -1.51 23.07 8.72
CA VAL A 44 -2.41 22.20 9.49
C VAL A 44 -3.32 21.49 8.48
N VAL A 45 -3.12 20.18 8.31
CA VAL A 45 -3.79 19.41 7.25
C VAL A 45 -4.65 18.31 7.85
N ASP A 46 -5.91 18.27 7.45
CA ASP A 46 -6.77 17.10 7.63
C ASP A 46 -6.16 15.94 6.83
N LYS A 47 -5.59 14.96 7.55
CA LYS A 47 -4.89 13.80 6.95
C LYS A 47 -5.82 12.96 6.08
N VAL A 48 -7.11 12.86 6.43
CA VAL A 48 -8.11 12.14 5.61
C VAL A 48 -8.30 12.90 4.31
N ALA A 49 -8.56 14.21 4.39
CA ALA A 49 -8.77 15.04 3.20
C ALA A 49 -7.56 14.99 2.25
N ARG A 50 -6.34 15.09 2.81
CA ARG A 50 -5.10 15.01 2.02
C ARG A 50 -4.88 13.64 1.39
N PHE A 51 -5.12 12.56 2.14
CA PHE A 51 -5.05 11.22 1.58
C PHE A 51 -6.03 11.05 0.41
N CYS A 52 -7.26 11.57 0.55
CA CYS A 52 -8.27 11.52 -0.51
C CYS A 52 -7.80 12.27 -1.75
N GLU A 53 -7.30 13.49 -1.59
CA GLU A 53 -6.78 14.31 -2.68
C GLU A 53 -5.65 13.59 -3.44
N GLU A 54 -4.64 13.11 -2.73
CA GLU A 54 -3.48 12.46 -3.34
C GLU A 54 -3.83 11.14 -4.03
N LEU A 55 -4.61 10.27 -3.38
CA LEU A 55 -5.01 9.01 -3.99
C LEU A 55 -5.91 9.24 -5.21
N SER A 56 -6.80 10.23 -5.17
CA SER A 56 -7.62 10.61 -6.33
C SER A 56 -6.80 11.21 -7.47
N ALA A 57 -5.78 12.03 -7.18
CA ALA A 57 -4.86 12.55 -8.19
C ALA A 57 -4.08 11.41 -8.90
N LEU A 58 -3.83 10.31 -8.21
CA LEU A 58 -3.24 9.09 -8.76
C LEU A 58 -4.24 8.20 -9.52
N GLY A 59 -5.50 8.61 -9.63
CA GLY A 59 -6.57 7.84 -10.29
C GLY A 59 -7.19 6.75 -9.42
N GLY A 60 -6.93 6.76 -8.12
CA GLY A 60 -7.66 5.95 -7.15
C GLY A 60 -9.04 6.54 -6.82
N HIS A 61 -9.92 5.72 -6.28
CA HIS A 61 -11.23 6.16 -5.79
C HIS A 61 -11.27 6.11 -4.26
N VAL A 62 -11.91 7.08 -3.62
CA VAL A 62 -12.03 7.10 -2.16
C VAL A 62 -13.48 7.35 -1.76
N ASP A 63 -14.03 6.42 -0.99
CA ASP A 63 -15.29 6.59 -0.27
C ASP A 63 -14.97 6.92 1.20
N VAL A 64 -15.48 8.04 1.70
CA VAL A 64 -15.36 8.41 3.12
C VAL A 64 -16.69 8.16 3.79
N VAL A 65 -16.66 7.46 4.92
CA VAL A 65 -17.83 7.13 5.73
C VAL A 65 -17.62 7.58 7.17
N ASP A 66 -18.69 7.98 7.85
CA ASP A 66 -18.64 8.51 9.22
C ASP A 66 -18.66 7.38 10.27
N HIS A 67 -19.23 6.22 9.91
CA HIS A 67 -19.39 5.09 10.81
C HIS A 67 -19.07 3.76 10.14
N ILE A 68 -18.50 2.83 10.91
CA ILE A 68 -18.01 1.55 10.37
C ILE A 68 -19.11 0.72 9.69
N GLY A 69 -20.35 0.77 10.19
CA GLY A 69 -21.50 0.08 9.59
C GLY A 69 -21.89 0.59 8.19
N GLN A 70 -21.47 1.80 7.80
CA GLN A 70 -21.68 2.30 6.42
C GLN A 70 -20.76 1.61 5.41
N THR A 71 -19.62 1.05 5.86
CA THR A 71 -18.69 0.29 5.02
C THR A 71 -19.39 -0.85 4.28
N ARG A 72 -20.33 -1.52 4.96
CA ARG A 72 -21.14 -2.59 4.37
C ARG A 72 -21.87 -2.15 3.11
N HIS A 73 -22.53 -0.99 3.16
CA HIS A 73 -23.31 -0.48 2.04
C HIS A 73 -22.41 -0.12 0.85
N VAL A 74 -21.24 0.48 1.13
CA VAL A 74 -20.25 0.79 0.08
C VAL A 74 -19.75 -0.50 -0.56
N LEU A 75 -19.33 -1.48 0.25
CA LEU A 75 -18.84 -2.77 -0.25
C LEU A 75 -19.89 -3.53 -1.05
N GLN A 76 -21.14 -3.58 -0.62
CA GLN A 76 -22.23 -4.22 -1.36
C GLN A 76 -22.37 -3.66 -2.79
N ARG A 77 -22.22 -2.34 -2.96
CA ARG A 77 -22.23 -1.71 -4.29
C ARG A 77 -20.99 -2.10 -5.10
N VAL A 78 -19.81 -2.08 -4.47
CA VAL A 78 -18.54 -2.39 -5.13
C VAL A 78 -18.47 -3.83 -5.60
N VAL A 79 -18.99 -4.78 -4.81
CA VAL A 79 -18.96 -6.21 -5.15
C VAL A 79 -20.17 -6.69 -5.95
N ALA A 80 -21.17 -5.84 -6.20
CA ALA A 80 -22.45 -6.24 -6.81
C ALA A 80 -22.29 -6.98 -8.15
N GLU A 81 -21.39 -6.49 -9.01
CA GLU A 81 -21.16 -7.03 -10.35
C GLU A 81 -20.03 -8.08 -10.38
N SER A 82 -19.30 -8.24 -9.27
CA SER A 82 -18.20 -9.21 -9.18
C SER A 82 -18.72 -10.65 -9.16
N GLN A 83 -17.92 -11.55 -9.73
CA GLN A 83 -18.12 -12.99 -9.69
C GLN A 83 -17.23 -13.63 -8.63
N VAL A 84 -15.98 -13.18 -8.53
CA VAL A 84 -15.01 -13.72 -7.57
C VAL A 84 -14.39 -12.58 -6.77
N VAL A 85 -14.53 -12.66 -5.45
CA VAL A 85 -13.91 -11.75 -4.50
C VAL A 85 -12.96 -12.53 -3.61
N VAL A 86 -11.73 -12.06 -3.47
CA VAL A 86 -10.78 -12.62 -2.50
C VAL A 86 -10.50 -11.63 -1.39
N THR A 87 -10.32 -12.15 -0.18
CA THR A 87 -9.94 -11.35 0.98
C THR A 87 -8.78 -12.00 1.70
N TRP A 88 -8.12 -11.24 2.58
CA TRP A 88 -7.34 -11.84 3.67
C TRP A 88 -8.21 -12.75 4.57
N HIS A 89 -7.56 -13.49 5.48
CA HIS A 89 -8.27 -14.32 6.43
C HIS A 89 -9.32 -13.52 7.20
N ARG A 90 -10.55 -14.06 7.32
CA ARG A 90 -11.70 -13.35 7.93
C ARG A 90 -11.40 -12.73 9.30
N ASP A 91 -10.58 -13.40 10.12
CA ASP A 91 -10.19 -12.94 11.47
C ASP A 91 -9.49 -11.56 11.46
N VAL A 92 -8.87 -11.17 10.34
CA VAL A 92 -8.19 -9.89 10.19
C VAL A 92 -9.18 -8.71 10.18
N TYR A 93 -10.45 -8.97 9.90
CA TYR A 93 -11.51 -7.97 9.77
C TYR A 93 -12.30 -7.76 11.06
N GLY A 94 -11.77 -8.17 12.21
CA GLY A 94 -12.40 -7.94 13.50
C GLY A 94 -12.85 -6.47 13.67
N GLY A 95 -14.14 -6.28 13.95
CA GLY A 95 -14.75 -4.96 14.16
C GLY A 95 -15.16 -4.20 12.90
N TRP A 96 -15.05 -4.78 11.69
CA TRP A 96 -15.50 -4.15 10.43
C TRP A 96 -16.98 -4.40 10.07
N GLU A 97 -17.71 -5.19 10.86
CA GLU A 97 -19.14 -5.48 10.66
C GLU A 97 -19.48 -5.96 9.22
N LEU A 98 -18.70 -6.91 8.70
CA LEU A 98 -18.76 -7.40 7.32
C LEU A 98 -19.49 -8.75 7.16
N ASP A 99 -20.44 -9.08 8.04
CA ASP A 99 -21.07 -10.43 8.04
C ASP A 99 -21.68 -10.82 6.70
N CYS A 100 -22.27 -9.88 5.96
CA CYS A 100 -22.84 -10.15 4.65
C CYS A 100 -21.80 -10.57 3.60
N LEU A 101 -20.52 -10.22 3.81
CA LEU A 101 -19.44 -10.64 2.92
C LEU A 101 -19.13 -12.12 3.13
N TRP A 102 -19.19 -12.59 4.39
CA TRP A 102 -18.87 -13.97 4.76
C TRP A 102 -19.98 -14.97 4.41
N GLU A 103 -21.21 -14.48 4.22
CA GLU A 103 -22.36 -15.28 3.78
C GLU A 103 -22.40 -15.49 2.26
N SER A 104 -21.57 -14.76 1.50
CA SER A 104 -21.55 -14.81 0.04
C SER A 104 -20.68 -15.95 -0.49
N GLU A 105 -21.24 -16.82 -1.33
CA GLU A 105 -20.50 -17.89 -2.01
C GLU A 105 -19.42 -17.38 -2.98
N LYS A 106 -19.47 -16.10 -3.35
CA LYS A 106 -18.48 -15.44 -4.22
C LYS A 106 -17.18 -15.06 -3.50
N VAL A 107 -17.15 -15.17 -2.16
CA VAL A 107 -16.06 -14.64 -1.33
C VAL A 107 -15.17 -15.78 -0.85
N TYR A 108 -13.88 -15.67 -1.17
CA TYR A 108 -12.85 -16.60 -0.71
C TYR A 108 -11.95 -15.90 0.29
N SER A 109 -12.04 -16.30 1.55
CA SER A 109 -11.36 -15.65 2.68
C SER A 109 -10.43 -16.59 3.45
N ASP A 110 -10.06 -17.74 2.91
CA ASP A 110 -9.10 -18.65 3.55
C ASP A 110 -7.84 -18.80 2.67
N PRO A 111 -6.78 -18.01 2.94
CA PRO A 111 -5.50 -18.14 2.26
C PRO A 111 -4.85 -19.52 2.30
N ALA A 112 -5.22 -20.38 3.27
CA ALA A 112 -4.68 -21.73 3.38
C ALA A 112 -5.44 -22.75 2.51
N ALA A 113 -6.59 -22.37 1.93
CA ALA A 113 -7.36 -23.24 1.05
C ALA A 113 -6.55 -23.59 -0.22
N PRO A 114 -6.55 -24.85 -0.68
CA PRO A 114 -5.73 -25.28 -1.82
C PRO A 114 -6.01 -24.54 -3.13
N ASP A 115 -7.23 -24.08 -3.33
CA ASP A 115 -7.71 -23.37 -4.52
C ASP A 115 -7.62 -21.84 -4.40
N PHE A 116 -7.25 -21.29 -3.23
CA PHE A 116 -7.23 -19.85 -2.98
C PHE A 116 -6.40 -19.08 -4.01
N MET A 117 -5.21 -19.59 -4.34
CA MET A 117 -4.34 -18.94 -5.32
C MET A 117 -4.91 -18.93 -6.74
N ASP A 118 -5.72 -19.92 -7.11
CA ASP A 118 -6.38 -19.94 -8.41
C ASP A 118 -7.60 -19.03 -8.44
N MET A 119 -8.30 -18.90 -7.31
CA MET A 119 -9.37 -17.90 -7.14
C MET A 119 -8.79 -16.48 -7.18
N ALA A 120 -7.68 -16.21 -6.50
CA ALA A 120 -7.04 -14.89 -6.50
C ALA A 120 -6.58 -14.43 -7.90
N LYS A 121 -6.14 -15.35 -8.77
CA LYS A 121 -5.80 -15.03 -10.17
C LYS A 121 -7.03 -14.70 -11.03
N LYS A 122 -8.20 -15.23 -10.68
CA LYS A 122 -9.47 -15.04 -11.40
C LYS A 122 -10.35 -13.95 -10.76
N ALA A 123 -9.92 -13.43 -9.62
CA ALA A 123 -10.71 -12.52 -8.81
C ALA A 123 -10.87 -11.17 -9.49
N ASP A 124 -12.10 -10.68 -9.50
CA ASP A 124 -12.40 -9.31 -9.93
C ASP A 124 -11.92 -8.31 -8.88
N ILE A 125 -12.09 -8.67 -7.60
CA ILE A 125 -11.88 -7.77 -6.47
C ILE A 125 -11.06 -8.46 -5.38
N GLY A 126 -10.05 -7.73 -4.90
CA GLY A 126 -9.30 -8.04 -3.70
C GLY A 126 -9.62 -7.05 -2.61
N ILE A 127 -10.07 -7.52 -1.44
CA ILE A 127 -10.36 -6.65 -0.29
C ILE A 127 -9.29 -6.88 0.78
N THR A 128 -8.71 -5.80 1.28
CA THR A 128 -7.76 -5.81 2.40
C THR A 128 -8.19 -4.80 3.46
N THR A 129 -7.80 -5.00 4.72
CA THR A 129 -7.59 -3.85 5.63
C THR A 129 -6.23 -3.22 5.33
N VAL A 130 -5.83 -2.21 6.10
CA VAL A 130 -4.47 -1.65 6.02
C VAL A 130 -3.77 -1.75 7.36
N GLN A 131 -2.45 -1.69 7.35
CA GLN A 131 -1.68 -1.39 8.57
C GLN A 131 -1.55 0.12 8.75
N TYR A 132 -1.24 0.83 7.66
CA TYR A 132 -1.17 2.29 7.63
C TYR A 132 -1.65 2.82 6.28
N ALA A 133 -1.99 4.11 6.24
CA ALA A 133 -2.09 4.89 5.02
C ALA A 133 -1.28 6.17 5.18
N VAL A 134 -0.62 6.64 4.11
CA VAL A 134 0.23 7.84 4.14
C VAL A 134 -0.49 8.97 3.43
N ALA A 135 -0.87 10.00 4.18
CA ALA A 135 -1.63 11.14 3.66
C ALA A 135 -0.87 11.90 2.57
N ASN A 136 0.41 12.23 2.79
CA ASN A 136 1.20 13.06 1.88
C ASN A 136 1.36 12.49 0.46
N THR A 137 1.19 11.18 0.29
CA THR A 137 1.40 10.52 -1.02
C THR A 137 0.21 9.69 -1.46
N GLY A 138 -0.91 9.69 -0.74
CA GLY A 138 -2.06 8.84 -1.06
C GLY A 138 -1.74 7.34 -1.05
N THR A 139 -0.79 6.91 -0.20
CA THR A 139 -0.24 5.55 -0.23
C THR A 139 -0.93 4.63 0.77
N ILE A 140 -1.36 3.45 0.33
CA ILE A 140 -1.83 2.36 1.19
C ILE A 140 -0.64 1.50 1.60
N VAL A 141 -0.56 1.09 2.87
CA VAL A 141 0.51 0.24 3.37
C VAL A 141 -0.01 -1.06 3.97
N LEU A 142 0.47 -2.17 3.39
CA LEU A 142 0.07 -3.53 3.77
C LEU A 142 1.28 -4.33 4.26
N PHE A 143 1.10 -5.10 5.33
CA PHE A 143 2.08 -6.05 5.85
C PHE A 143 1.63 -7.47 5.52
N THR A 144 2.55 -8.26 4.98
CA THR A 144 2.23 -9.63 4.56
C THR A 144 2.48 -10.62 5.70
N THR A 145 1.48 -11.46 5.96
CA THR A 145 1.55 -12.64 6.82
C THR A 145 0.92 -13.84 6.11
N ASP A 146 0.95 -15.01 6.74
CA ASP A 146 0.22 -16.21 6.31
C ASP A 146 -1.29 -15.94 6.10
N LYS A 147 -1.91 -15.20 7.02
CA LYS A 147 -3.31 -14.76 6.96
C LYS A 147 -3.56 -13.55 6.07
N GLN A 148 -2.51 -12.83 5.67
CA GLN A 148 -2.58 -11.58 4.92
C GLN A 148 -1.68 -11.64 3.68
N PRO A 149 -1.89 -12.59 2.75
CA PRO A 149 -1.03 -12.73 1.59
C PRO A 149 -1.17 -11.52 0.66
N ARG A 150 -0.07 -11.12 0.03
CA ARG A 150 -0.04 -10.06 -0.99
C ARG A 150 -0.85 -10.38 -2.25
N SER A 151 -1.20 -11.65 -2.49
CA SER A 151 -1.99 -12.05 -3.65
C SER A 151 -3.35 -11.35 -3.70
N VAL A 152 -3.92 -11.00 -2.54
CA VAL A 152 -5.21 -10.31 -2.44
C VAL A 152 -5.14 -8.87 -2.94
N SER A 153 -4.05 -8.13 -2.70
CA SER A 153 -3.91 -6.76 -3.20
C SER A 153 -3.25 -6.67 -4.57
N LEU A 154 -2.61 -7.75 -5.05
CA LEU A 154 -1.79 -7.73 -6.26
C LEU A 154 -2.46 -8.35 -7.48
N LEU A 155 -3.15 -9.48 -7.32
CA LEU A 155 -3.67 -10.25 -8.46
C LEU A 155 -5.04 -9.78 -8.97
N PRO A 156 -6.00 -9.38 -8.10
CA PRO A 156 -7.31 -8.98 -8.57
C PRO A 156 -7.26 -7.69 -9.39
N ALA A 157 -8.20 -7.55 -10.33
CA ALA A 157 -8.28 -6.35 -11.18
C ALA A 157 -8.51 -5.07 -10.36
N ILE A 158 -9.29 -5.17 -9.28
CA ILE A 158 -9.61 -4.05 -8.39
C ILE A 158 -9.11 -4.38 -6.98
N HIS A 159 -8.28 -3.51 -6.40
CA HIS A 159 -7.92 -3.57 -4.98
C HIS A 159 -8.76 -2.58 -4.17
N VAL A 160 -9.46 -3.07 -3.16
CA VAL A 160 -10.24 -2.28 -2.19
C VAL A 160 -9.56 -2.34 -0.83
N ALA A 161 -9.09 -1.21 -0.34
CA ALA A 161 -8.46 -1.07 0.97
C ALA A 161 -9.42 -0.43 1.98
N LEU A 162 -9.68 -1.14 3.07
CA LEU A 162 -10.45 -0.66 4.21
C LEU A 162 -9.51 -0.05 5.25
N MET A 163 -9.74 1.19 5.63
CA MET A 163 -8.90 1.86 6.63
C MET A 163 -9.71 2.75 7.57
N LYS A 164 -9.22 2.86 8.80
CA LYS A 164 -9.74 3.81 9.78
C LYS A 164 -8.90 5.08 9.75
N GLU A 165 -9.49 6.21 10.11
CA GLU A 165 -8.80 7.50 10.21
C GLU A 165 -7.57 7.41 11.12
N SER A 166 -7.66 6.66 12.22
CA SER A 166 -6.54 6.43 13.15
C SER A 166 -5.31 5.76 12.50
N GLN A 167 -5.46 5.13 11.34
CA GLN A 167 -4.39 4.45 10.61
C GLN A 167 -3.70 5.35 9.56
N ILE A 168 -4.21 6.57 9.36
CA ILE A 168 -3.63 7.53 8.40
C ILE A 168 -2.53 8.33 9.10
N VAL A 169 -1.29 8.11 8.67
CA VAL A 169 -0.08 8.83 9.10
C VAL A 169 0.26 9.94 8.12
N SER A 170 1.09 10.90 8.54
CA SER A 170 1.40 12.07 7.72
C SER A 170 2.38 11.73 6.61
N ARG A 171 3.48 11.04 6.95
CA ARG A 171 4.59 10.72 6.04
C ARG A 171 5.02 9.25 6.13
N MET A 172 5.67 8.78 5.06
CA MET A 172 6.14 7.39 4.95
C MET A 172 7.10 6.98 6.08
N GLY A 173 7.90 7.92 6.60
CA GLY A 173 8.84 7.65 7.70
C GLY A 173 8.16 7.11 8.97
N GLU A 174 6.93 7.54 9.26
CA GLU A 174 6.17 7.12 10.46
C GLU A 174 5.84 5.62 10.42
N VAL A 175 5.68 5.05 9.23
CA VAL A 175 5.41 3.61 9.02
C VAL A 175 6.58 2.74 9.48
N PHE A 176 7.81 3.26 9.38
CA PHE A 176 9.02 2.52 9.76
C PHE A 176 9.34 2.64 11.25
N GLU A 177 8.78 3.61 11.98
CA GLU A 177 9.07 3.78 13.41
C GLU A 177 8.68 2.54 14.24
N PRO A 178 7.48 1.94 14.07
CA PRO A 178 7.14 0.68 14.73
C PRO A 178 8.09 -0.44 14.32
N LEU A 179 8.44 -0.56 13.04
CA LEU A 179 9.33 -1.62 12.53
C LEU A 179 10.75 -1.52 13.10
N GLN A 180 11.25 -0.31 13.39
CA GLN A 180 12.56 -0.10 14.00
C GLN A 180 12.60 -0.44 15.49
N ARG A 181 11.46 -0.37 16.19
CA ARG A 181 11.34 -0.71 17.62
C ARG A 181 11.25 -2.23 17.86
N VAL A 182 11.24 -3.03 16.80
CA VAL A 182 11.07 -4.50 16.81
C VAL A 182 12.42 -5.20 17.01
N GLN A 183 13.12 -4.93 18.11
CA GLN A 183 14.16 -5.87 18.56
C GLN A 183 13.46 -7.11 19.13
N GLY A 184 13.46 -8.23 18.37
CA GLY A 184 13.02 -9.54 18.86
C GLY A 184 11.54 -9.92 18.64
N ARG A 185 10.77 -9.22 17.80
CA ARG A 185 9.49 -9.76 17.25
C ARG A 185 9.66 -10.13 15.78
N GLU A 186 8.78 -11.01 15.29
CA GLU A 186 8.75 -11.37 13.87
C GLU A 186 8.32 -10.15 13.03
N LEU A 187 9.20 -9.75 12.11
CA LEU A 187 8.87 -8.78 11.06
C LEU A 187 7.89 -9.41 10.06
N PRO A 188 7.05 -8.62 9.38
CA PRO A 188 6.25 -9.15 8.28
C PRO A 188 7.17 -9.67 7.18
N SER A 189 6.70 -10.67 6.42
CA SER A 189 7.50 -11.24 5.32
C SER A 189 7.75 -10.23 4.20
N SER A 190 6.88 -9.23 4.07
CA SER A 190 7.05 -8.07 3.18
C SER A 190 6.18 -6.90 3.62
N VAL A 191 6.58 -5.69 3.21
CA VAL A 191 5.82 -4.45 3.37
C VAL A 191 5.55 -3.89 1.98
N HIS A 192 4.28 -3.66 1.66
CA HIS A 192 3.83 -3.15 0.37
C HIS A 192 3.34 -1.72 0.50
N PHE A 193 3.92 -0.82 -0.29
CA PHE A 193 3.47 0.56 -0.44
C PHE A 193 2.75 0.68 -1.80
N ILE A 194 1.44 0.89 -1.78
CA ILE A 194 0.58 0.94 -2.96
C ILE A 194 0.11 2.39 -3.15
N THR A 195 0.62 3.05 -4.19
CA THR A 195 0.40 4.48 -4.46
C THR A 195 -0.41 4.64 -5.74
N GLY A 196 -1.69 4.28 -5.66
CA GLY A 196 -2.62 4.27 -6.80
C GLY A 196 -2.56 3.00 -7.66
N PRO A 197 -3.35 2.94 -8.76
CA PRO A 197 -3.40 1.82 -9.69
C PRO A 197 -2.05 1.49 -10.33
N SER A 198 -1.87 0.23 -10.74
CA SER A 198 -0.64 -0.20 -11.42
C SER A 198 -0.53 0.47 -12.80
N ARG A 199 0.58 1.18 -13.02
CA ARG A 199 0.88 1.88 -14.28
C ARG A 199 2.29 1.50 -14.73
N SER A 200 2.40 1.02 -15.96
CA SER A 200 3.69 0.76 -16.61
C SER A 200 3.82 1.72 -17.79
N SER A 201 4.76 2.66 -17.69
CA SER A 201 5.04 3.68 -18.72
C SER A 201 6.37 3.46 -19.46
N ASP A 202 7.15 2.45 -19.06
CA ASP A 202 8.55 2.25 -19.48
C ASP A 202 8.73 1.27 -20.64
N ILE A 203 7.64 0.81 -21.26
CA ILE A 203 7.69 0.01 -22.49
C ILE A 203 6.88 0.78 -23.53
N GLU A 204 7.58 1.38 -24.49
CA GLU A 204 7.04 2.02 -25.70
C GLU A 204 6.38 3.40 -25.57
N ASN A 205 6.47 4.07 -24.40
CA ASN A 205 5.89 5.41 -24.18
C ASN A 205 4.35 5.45 -24.30
N ASP A 206 3.71 4.28 -24.18
CA ASP A 206 2.27 4.10 -24.06
C ASP A 206 1.93 3.75 -22.60
N LEU A 207 0.91 4.40 -22.06
CA LEU A 207 0.48 4.21 -20.68
C LEU A 207 -0.37 2.94 -20.61
N SER A 208 0.31 1.80 -20.45
CA SER A 208 -0.37 0.54 -20.14
C SER A 208 -0.73 0.50 -18.65
N ILE A 209 -2.04 0.42 -18.35
CA ILE A 209 -2.58 0.31 -17.00
C ILE A 209 -2.86 -1.17 -16.70
N GLY A 210 -2.41 -1.67 -15.55
CA GLY A 210 -2.77 -3.00 -15.05
C GLY A 210 -1.92 -4.19 -15.48
N VAL A 211 -0.75 -3.98 -16.09
CA VAL A 211 0.12 -5.09 -16.55
C VAL A 211 0.74 -5.85 -15.37
N HIS A 212 1.01 -5.17 -14.25
CA HIS A 212 1.76 -5.73 -13.12
C HIS A 212 1.02 -5.63 -11.77
N GLY A 213 -0.28 -5.32 -11.77
CA GLY A 213 -1.09 -5.19 -10.57
C GLY A 213 -2.49 -4.66 -10.89
N PRO A 214 -3.28 -4.27 -9.88
CA PRO A 214 -4.66 -3.84 -10.08
C PRO A 214 -4.77 -2.66 -11.05
N VAL A 215 -5.75 -2.75 -11.97
CA VAL A 215 -6.12 -1.64 -12.88
C VAL A 215 -6.83 -0.52 -12.13
N ALA A 216 -7.41 -0.82 -10.97
CA ALA A 216 -8.07 0.16 -10.11
C ALA A 216 -7.74 -0.07 -8.64
N VAL A 217 -7.59 1.02 -7.90
CA VAL A 217 -7.41 1.02 -6.44
C VAL A 217 -8.53 1.87 -5.84
N ARG A 218 -9.21 1.31 -4.85
CA ARG A 218 -10.27 1.98 -4.08
C ARG A 218 -9.90 1.97 -2.61
N ALA A 219 -10.19 3.05 -1.90
CA ALA A 219 -10.08 3.16 -0.46
C ALA A 219 -11.45 3.45 0.14
N ILE A 220 -11.76 2.79 1.26
CA ILE A 220 -12.91 3.14 2.11
C ILE A 220 -12.35 3.61 3.45
N VAL A 221 -12.54 4.89 3.76
CA VAL A 221 -12.02 5.53 4.97
C VAL A 221 -13.16 5.72 5.96
N VAL A 222 -13.03 5.12 7.15
CA VAL A 222 -13.96 5.33 8.27
C VAL A 222 -13.44 6.44 9.18
N LYS A 223 -14.19 7.52 9.34
CA LYS A 223 -13.84 8.62 10.26
C LYS A 223 -14.16 8.28 11.71
N GLY A 224 -13.45 8.92 12.64
CA GLY A 224 -13.76 8.89 14.07
C GLY A 224 -13.47 7.57 14.80
N VAL A 225 -12.74 6.64 14.18
CA VAL A 225 -12.32 5.34 14.75
C VAL A 225 -10.85 5.06 14.46
#